data_AF-A0A6A4D4C0-F1
#
_entry.id   AF-A0A6A4D4C0-F1
#
_cell.length_a   1.000
_cell.length_b   1.000
_cell.length_c   1.000
_cell.angle_alpha   90.00
_cell.angle_beta   90.00
_cell.angle_gamma   90.00
#
_symmetry.space_group_name_H-M   'P 1'
#
loop_
_entity.id
_entity.type
_entity.pdbx_description
1 polymer ?
#
loop_
_entity_poly.entity_id
_entity_poly.type
_entity_poly.pdbx_seq_one_letter_code
_entity_poly.pdbx_strand_id
1 'polypeptide(L)'
;MEADGEAASSNRGLEGALAASAVCANDKHDTEKEPVNFAAARKCAESEKSLISGGRARPQDTGIQCSVDRKFRYDKMAKEIMLKYDLATLTSKYSLRSKIAFIHFEEVVGAVARTEWLIGAAVNYGVAAICDWRQDCFVLSSHDLDGHFSTDRSLFSFKLVIVPVNSHGMHWTVVLVSIDNGSISVHFYDPLGSSAHFKELKLIWNNKLLPFLVRWDTHRRTYANETCELPPHVPEHRIERPLQPDDGSCGIMVLAMVHTYVRVSTRGFKLDTVTVDYVKVLRLRFLWFVMRESVIHPKEKSDEDASHDTDAELVNAFKLKRRGQQ
;
A
#
# COMPACT_ATOMS: atom_id res chain seq x y z
N MET A 1 5.34 -53.46 -23.94
CA MET A 1 6.65 -52.81 -23.93
C MET A 1 6.38 -51.34 -24.18
N GLU A 2 6.16 -50.54 -23.12
CA GLU A 2 7.20 -49.90 -22.26
C GLU A 2 8.19 -49.09 -23.11
N ALA A 3 8.56 -47.84 -22.82
CA ALA A 3 8.58 -47.02 -21.59
C ALA A 3 8.54 -45.52 -22.00
N ASP A 4 7.84 -44.63 -21.28
CA ASP A 4 8.26 -43.78 -20.15
C ASP A 4 9.47 -42.83 -20.37
N GLY A 5 9.27 -41.57 -19.97
CA GLY A 5 10.25 -40.47 -20.03
C GLY A 5 9.69 -39.17 -19.46
N GLU A 6 9.57 -39.14 -18.14
CA GLU A 6 9.05 -38.09 -17.25
C GLU A 6 10.01 -36.87 -17.15
N ALA A 7 9.46 -35.66 -17.06
CA ALA A 7 10.19 -34.46 -16.62
C ALA A 7 9.30 -33.62 -15.68
N ALA A 8 9.47 -33.83 -14.39
CA ALA A 8 8.90 -33.04 -13.32
C ALA A 8 9.69 -31.74 -13.11
N SER A 9 8.97 -30.61 -12.96
CA SER A 9 9.52 -29.33 -12.52
C SER A 9 8.70 -28.82 -11.34
N SER A 10 9.42 -28.57 -10.24
CA SER A 10 8.98 -28.41 -8.85
C SER A 10 8.15 -27.15 -8.58
N ASN A 11 6.88 -27.34 -8.21
CA ASN A 11 6.05 -26.35 -7.51
C ASN A 11 6.37 -26.38 -6.00
N ARG A 12 7.35 -25.60 -5.54
CA ARG A 12 7.52 -25.26 -4.12
C ARG A 12 7.90 -23.79 -4.00
N GLY A 13 6.97 -22.96 -3.58
CA GLY A 13 7.25 -21.53 -3.35
C GLY A 13 6.08 -20.63 -2.98
N LEU A 14 4.85 -21.14 -2.79
CA LEU A 14 3.68 -20.28 -2.59
C LEU A 14 2.76 -20.64 -1.40
N GLU A 15 3.09 -21.64 -0.57
CA GLU A 15 2.24 -22.04 0.57
C GLU A 15 2.66 -21.48 1.95
N GLY A 16 3.64 -20.58 2.02
CA GLY A 16 4.25 -20.21 3.33
C GLY A 16 3.71 -18.95 4.05
N ALA A 17 2.93 -18.09 3.41
CA ALA A 17 2.79 -16.69 3.91
C ALA A 17 1.49 -16.35 4.67
N LEU A 18 0.56 -17.31 4.87
CA LEU A 18 -0.76 -16.99 5.45
C LEU A 18 -1.18 -17.85 6.67
N ALA A 19 -0.30 -18.68 7.20
CA ALA A 19 -0.59 -19.51 8.38
C ALA A 19 0.35 -19.20 9.56
N ALA A 20 0.18 -18.04 10.20
CA ALA A 20 0.72 -17.78 11.54
C ALA A 20 -0.03 -16.61 12.22
N SER A 21 -1.27 -16.85 12.61
CA SER A 21 -1.93 -16.03 13.64
C SER A 21 -2.61 -16.94 14.64
N ALA A 22 -1.80 -17.55 15.49
CA ALA A 22 -2.18 -18.05 16.80
C ALA A 22 -0.91 -18.40 17.57
N VAL A 23 -0.95 -18.12 18.88
CA VAL A 23 -0.08 -18.63 19.95
C VAL A 23 0.95 -17.63 20.53
N CYS A 24 0.62 -17.23 21.77
CA CYS A 24 1.44 -16.77 22.90
C CYS A 24 1.82 -15.28 23.02
N ALA A 25 0.95 -14.58 23.75
CA ALA A 25 1.34 -13.56 24.71
C ALA A 25 2.04 -14.19 25.92
N ASN A 26 3.25 -13.71 26.22
CA ASN A 26 3.78 -13.38 27.56
C ASN A 26 5.30 -13.25 27.43
N ASP A 27 5.84 -12.04 27.61
CA ASP A 27 6.92 -11.90 28.58
C ASP A 27 7.13 -10.45 29.04
N LYS A 28 7.73 -10.39 30.21
CA LYS A 28 7.66 -9.36 31.24
C LYS A 28 8.40 -8.05 30.90
N HIS A 29 7.93 -7.01 31.59
CA HIS A 29 8.57 -5.71 31.78
C HIS A 29 10.08 -5.80 32.04
N ASP A 30 10.86 -5.09 31.22
CA ASP A 30 12.11 -4.47 31.64
C ASP A 30 12.09 -2.98 31.28
N THR A 31 12.26 -2.15 32.29
CA THR A 31 12.30 -0.69 32.20
C THR A 31 13.69 -0.24 31.78
N GLU A 32 13.90 0.00 30.49
CA GLU A 32 15.08 0.73 30.01
C GLU A 32 14.74 2.19 29.68
N LYS A 33 15.63 3.08 30.13
CA LYS A 33 15.50 4.54 30.11
C LYS A 33 15.28 5.09 28.70
N GLU A 34 14.28 5.95 28.58
CA GLU A 34 13.97 6.70 27.36
C GLU A 34 15.17 7.57 26.93
N PRO A 35 15.62 7.54 25.66
CA PRO A 35 16.71 8.38 25.18
C PRO A 35 16.33 9.87 25.25
N VAL A 36 17.28 10.71 25.67
CA VAL A 36 17.13 12.17 25.88
C VAL A 36 16.50 12.92 24.69
N ASN A 37 16.58 12.37 23.48
CA ASN A 37 15.98 12.93 22.26
C ASN A 37 14.44 12.80 22.17
N PHE A 38 13.83 11.83 22.87
CA PHE A 38 12.37 11.65 22.87
C PHE A 38 11.65 12.60 23.86
N ALA A 39 12.29 12.93 24.99
CA ALA A 39 11.77 13.91 25.94
C ALA A 39 11.71 15.34 25.35
N ALA A 40 12.67 15.69 24.48
CA ALA A 40 12.69 16.97 23.77
C ALA A 40 11.56 17.09 22.73
N ALA A 41 11.23 16.00 22.04
CA ALA A 41 10.13 15.95 21.08
C ALA A 41 8.75 16.12 21.75
N ARG A 42 8.59 15.62 22.99
CA ARG A 42 7.34 15.72 23.76
C ARG A 42 7.07 17.14 24.29
N LYS A 43 8.11 17.85 24.75
CA LYS A 43 8.01 19.28 25.12
C LYS A 43 7.63 20.18 23.95
N CYS A 44 8.07 19.85 22.74
CA CYS A 44 7.71 20.60 21.54
C CYS A 44 6.22 20.42 21.19
N ALA A 45 5.69 19.20 21.31
CA ALA A 45 4.28 18.88 21.07
C ALA A 45 3.32 19.49 22.12
N GLU A 46 3.77 19.72 23.35
CA GLU A 46 2.97 20.38 24.39
C GLU A 46 2.87 21.91 24.19
N SER A 47 3.89 22.52 23.57
CA SER A 47 3.87 23.95 23.23
C SER A 47 2.85 24.30 22.12
N GLU A 48 2.57 23.37 21.20
CA GLU A 48 1.56 23.55 20.15
C GLU A 48 0.11 23.50 20.68
N LYS A 49 -0.15 22.83 21.81
CA LYS A 49 -1.48 22.86 22.45
C LYS A 49 -1.79 24.19 23.13
N SER A 50 -0.77 24.96 23.53
CA SER A 50 -0.95 26.26 24.18
C SER A 50 -1.38 27.37 23.21
N LEU A 51 -1.10 27.23 21.91
CA LEU A 51 -1.32 28.28 20.90
C LEU A 51 -2.74 28.33 20.32
N ILE A 52 -3.62 27.40 20.70
CA ILE A 52 -4.99 27.32 20.16
C ILE A 52 -6.02 28.13 21.01
N SER A 53 -5.61 28.77 22.10
CA SER A 53 -6.53 29.45 23.04
C SER A 53 -6.40 30.98 23.17
N GLY A 54 -5.84 31.68 22.17
CA GLY A 54 -5.60 33.13 22.24
C GLY A 54 -6.23 33.93 21.11
N GLY A 55 -6.99 34.97 21.46
CA GLY A 55 -7.81 35.80 20.59
C GLY A 55 -7.15 36.49 19.39
N ARG A 56 -8.02 36.68 18.39
CA ARG A 56 -7.98 37.47 17.14
C ARG A 56 -7.00 38.66 17.12
N ALA A 57 -5.98 38.57 16.26
CA ALA A 57 -5.37 39.70 15.57
C ALA A 57 -5.01 39.27 14.14
N ARG A 58 -5.34 40.07 13.12
CA ARG A 58 -4.89 39.84 11.74
C ARG A 58 -3.40 40.15 11.63
N PRO A 59 -2.62 39.34 10.90
CA PRO A 59 -1.48 39.87 10.17
C PRO A 59 -1.69 39.72 8.66
N GLN A 60 -1.56 40.85 7.97
CA GLN A 60 -1.02 40.88 6.60
C GLN A 60 0.44 40.38 6.64
N ASP A 61 0.91 39.82 5.53
CA ASP A 61 2.16 39.06 5.33
C ASP A 61 2.18 37.58 5.77
N THR A 62 1.62 36.70 4.91
CA THR A 62 1.65 35.24 5.07
C THR A 62 2.45 34.50 3.98
N GLY A 63 3.05 35.21 3.01
CA GLY A 63 3.74 34.60 1.88
C GLY A 63 5.10 33.97 2.22
N ILE A 64 5.88 34.61 3.08
CA ILE A 64 7.26 34.21 3.43
C ILE A 64 7.25 33.15 4.55
N GLN A 65 6.41 33.29 5.57
CA GLN A 65 6.29 32.32 6.67
C GLN A 65 5.84 30.94 6.17
N CYS A 66 4.85 30.91 5.25
CA CYS A 66 4.32 29.68 4.66
C CYS A 66 5.29 29.02 3.67
N SER A 67 6.18 29.77 3.02
CA SER A 67 7.19 29.19 2.12
C SER A 67 8.38 28.61 2.88
N VAL A 68 8.83 29.28 3.95
CA VAL A 68 9.89 28.78 4.84
C VAL A 68 9.44 27.52 5.58
N ASP A 69 8.21 27.50 6.09
CA ASP A 69 7.62 26.33 6.75
C ASP A 69 7.41 25.15 5.79
N ARG A 70 7.02 25.40 4.54
CA ARG A 70 6.95 24.35 3.51
C ARG A 70 8.32 23.79 3.16
N LYS A 71 9.33 24.64 2.94
CA LYS A 71 10.70 24.21 2.64
C LYS A 71 11.27 23.37 3.78
N PHE A 72 11.13 23.82 5.02
CA PHE A 72 11.57 23.08 6.21
C PHE A 72 10.91 21.69 6.32
N ARG A 73 9.59 21.60 6.05
CA ARG A 73 8.88 20.32 6.05
C ARG A 73 9.37 19.36 4.97
N TYR A 74 9.63 19.84 3.76
CA TYR A 74 10.18 19.00 2.68
C TYR A 74 11.62 18.57 2.96
N ASP A 75 12.47 19.45 3.48
CA ASP A 75 13.86 19.12 3.83
C ASP A 75 13.93 18.06 4.94
N LYS A 76 13.06 18.16 5.96
CA LYS A 76 12.96 17.15 7.02
C LYS A 76 12.55 15.78 6.46
N MET A 77 11.46 15.74 5.68
CA MET A 77 11.00 14.49 5.07
C MET A 77 12.04 13.91 4.09
N ALA A 78 12.77 14.76 3.37
CA ALA A 78 13.87 14.34 2.50
C ALA A 78 14.97 13.67 3.31
N LYS A 79 15.41 14.27 4.41
CA LYS A 79 16.41 13.68 5.31
C LYS A 79 15.96 12.33 5.85
N GLU A 80 14.71 12.22 6.30
CA GLU A 80 14.16 10.95 6.82
C GLU A 80 14.16 9.84 5.76
N ILE A 81 13.87 10.15 4.50
CA ILE A 81 13.88 9.18 3.41
C ILE A 81 15.30 8.87 2.96
N MET A 82 16.18 9.87 2.84
CA MET A 82 17.59 9.66 2.50
C MET A 82 18.26 8.72 3.52
N LEU A 83 17.97 8.87 4.81
CA LEU A 83 18.46 7.94 5.82
C LEU A 83 18.01 6.50 5.59
N LYS A 84 16.80 6.26 5.07
CA LYS A 84 16.36 4.90 4.70
C LYS A 84 17.12 4.37 3.50
N TYR A 85 17.41 5.21 2.51
CA TYR A 85 18.27 4.82 1.39
C TYR A 85 19.71 4.54 1.82
N ASP A 86 20.25 5.32 2.75
CA ASP A 86 21.62 5.15 3.26
C ASP A 86 21.77 3.87 4.09
N LEU A 87 20.69 3.41 4.75
CA LEU A 87 20.69 2.22 5.60
C LEU A 87 20.25 0.94 4.88
N ALA A 88 19.45 1.06 3.82
CA ALA A 88 18.83 -0.10 3.19
C ALA A 88 19.74 -0.80 2.16
N THR A 89 19.69 -2.12 2.19
CA THR A 89 20.04 -3.01 1.07
C THR A 89 18.79 -3.39 0.28
N LEU A 90 18.95 -3.95 -0.92
CA LEU A 90 17.84 -4.48 -1.72
C LEU A 90 16.99 -5.51 -0.97
N THR A 91 17.63 -6.31 -0.09
CA THR A 91 16.97 -7.31 0.75
C THR A 91 16.33 -6.73 2.02
N SER A 92 16.56 -5.44 2.35
CA SER A 92 16.03 -4.84 3.58
C SER A 92 14.52 -4.91 3.64
N LYS A 93 14.01 -5.37 4.78
CA LYS A 93 12.58 -5.56 5.02
C LYS A 93 11.96 -4.29 5.56
N TYR A 94 10.81 -3.94 4.99
CA TYR A 94 9.95 -2.86 5.43
C TYR A 94 8.62 -3.40 5.94
N SER A 95 8.01 -2.71 6.89
CA SER A 95 6.60 -2.92 7.24
C SER A 95 5.84 -1.63 7.33
N LEU A 96 4.52 -1.72 7.22
CA LEU A 96 3.66 -0.64 7.68
C LEU A 96 3.78 -0.46 9.20
N ARG A 97 3.35 0.71 9.70
CA ARG A 97 3.39 1.00 11.15
C ARG A 97 2.46 0.07 11.93
N SER A 98 1.33 -0.29 11.33
CA SER A 98 0.40 -1.31 11.86
C SER A 98 0.96 -2.74 11.84
N LYS A 99 2.04 -2.99 11.08
CA LYS A 99 2.63 -4.30 10.81
C LYS A 99 1.71 -5.28 10.06
N ILE A 100 0.64 -4.80 9.41
CA ILE A 100 -0.27 -5.67 8.63
C ILE A 100 0.30 -6.10 7.28
N ALA A 101 1.32 -5.40 6.78
CA ALA A 101 1.96 -5.71 5.51
C ALA A 101 3.47 -5.50 5.61
N PHE A 102 4.20 -6.33 4.86
CA PHE A 102 5.65 -6.32 4.76
C PHE A 102 6.07 -6.34 3.28
N ILE A 103 7.21 -5.75 2.98
CA ILE A 103 7.77 -5.71 1.63
C ILE A 103 9.29 -5.57 1.68
N HIS A 104 10.01 -6.10 0.69
CA HIS A 104 11.46 -5.88 0.56
C HIS A 104 11.74 -4.59 -0.20
N PHE A 105 12.91 -4.00 0.04
CA PHE A 105 13.30 -2.74 -0.57
C PHE A 105 13.34 -2.80 -2.09
N GLU A 106 13.85 -3.90 -2.64
CA GLU A 106 13.92 -4.12 -4.09
C GLU A 106 12.55 -4.12 -4.76
N GLU A 107 11.52 -4.60 -4.07
CA GLU A 107 10.15 -4.61 -4.59
C GLU A 107 9.54 -3.20 -4.63
N VAL A 108 9.97 -2.33 -3.72
CA VAL A 108 9.53 -0.92 -3.69
C VAL A 108 10.33 -0.10 -4.70
N VAL A 109 11.66 -0.13 -4.64
CA VAL A 109 12.53 0.71 -5.48
C VAL A 109 12.61 0.17 -6.90
N GLY A 110 12.75 -1.14 -7.07
CA GLY A 110 12.84 -1.80 -8.37
C GLY A 110 11.56 -1.66 -9.18
N ALA A 111 10.39 -1.80 -8.56
CA ALA A 111 9.12 -1.69 -9.26
C ALA A 111 8.65 -0.23 -9.42
N VAL A 112 8.69 0.59 -8.36
CA VAL A 112 8.08 1.93 -8.38
C VAL A 112 8.97 2.96 -9.09
N ALA A 113 10.29 2.91 -8.88
CA ALA A 113 11.20 3.93 -9.43
C ALA A 113 11.48 3.75 -10.94
N ARG A 114 11.23 2.56 -11.49
CA ARG A 114 11.44 2.24 -12.91
C ARG A 114 10.20 2.52 -13.75
N THR A 115 10.31 2.36 -15.07
CA THR A 115 9.19 2.42 -16.02
C THR A 115 8.44 1.10 -16.14
N GLU A 116 8.89 0.05 -15.44
CA GLU A 116 8.34 -1.30 -15.49
C GLU A 116 6.95 -1.40 -14.84
N TRP A 117 6.25 -2.49 -15.17
CA TRP A 117 4.99 -2.87 -14.53
C TRP A 117 5.17 -3.06 -13.03
N LEU A 118 4.25 -2.51 -12.25
CA LEU A 118 4.24 -2.78 -10.82
C LEU A 118 3.82 -4.23 -10.58
N ILE A 119 4.62 -4.95 -9.81
CA ILE A 119 4.32 -6.32 -9.41
C ILE A 119 3.25 -6.37 -8.31
N GLY A 120 2.74 -7.59 -8.06
CA GLY A 120 1.79 -7.92 -6.97
C GLY A 120 2.13 -7.29 -5.63
N ALA A 121 3.35 -7.52 -5.16
CA ALA A 121 3.79 -7.04 -3.85
C ALA A 121 3.70 -5.51 -3.75
N ALA A 122 4.19 -4.78 -4.77
CA ALA A 122 4.23 -3.31 -4.77
C ALA A 122 2.81 -2.69 -4.77
N VAL A 123 1.88 -3.21 -5.57
CA VAL A 123 0.51 -2.69 -5.62
C VAL A 123 -0.23 -3.00 -4.32
N ASN A 124 -0.16 -4.24 -3.84
CA ASN A 124 -0.87 -4.65 -2.62
C ASN A 124 -0.35 -3.93 -1.38
N TYR A 125 0.99 -3.87 -1.21
CA TYR A 125 1.60 -3.10 -0.13
C TYR A 125 1.24 -1.62 -0.25
N GLY A 126 1.22 -1.10 -1.48
CA GLY A 126 0.87 0.29 -1.74
C GLY A 126 -0.56 0.66 -1.35
N VAL A 127 -1.53 -0.18 -1.71
CA VAL A 127 -2.93 -0.01 -1.28
C VAL A 127 -3.04 -0.09 0.24
N ALA A 128 -2.36 -1.05 0.87
CA ALA A 128 -2.32 -1.17 2.33
C ALA A 128 -1.71 0.09 2.99
N ALA A 129 -0.61 0.62 2.46
CA ALA A 129 0.05 1.85 2.94
C ALA A 129 -0.87 3.07 2.85
N ILE A 130 -1.64 3.20 1.77
CA ILE A 130 -2.62 4.27 1.61
C ILE A 130 -3.67 4.22 2.73
N CYS A 131 -4.10 3.01 3.09
CA CYS A 131 -5.17 2.74 4.04
C CYS A 131 -4.73 2.60 5.51
N ASP A 132 -3.45 2.45 5.81
CA ASP A 132 -2.91 1.99 7.11
C ASP A 132 -3.41 2.74 8.35
N TRP A 133 -3.66 4.04 8.21
CA TRP A 133 -4.08 4.97 9.25
C TRP A 133 -5.62 5.12 9.32
N ARG A 134 -6.36 4.47 8.42
CA ARG A 134 -7.83 4.54 8.31
C ARG A 134 -8.46 3.26 8.79
N GLN A 135 -9.18 3.35 9.90
CA GLN A 135 -9.95 2.22 10.41
C GLN A 135 -11.22 1.95 9.61
N ASP A 136 -11.68 2.88 8.78
CA ASP A 136 -12.88 2.76 7.95
C ASP A 136 -12.56 2.40 6.49
N CYS A 137 -11.34 1.97 6.20
CA CYS A 137 -10.97 1.34 4.93
C CYS A 137 -10.75 -0.16 5.14
N PHE A 138 -11.28 -0.98 4.24
CA PHE A 138 -11.07 -2.42 4.23
C PHE A 138 -10.47 -2.84 2.90
N VAL A 139 -9.25 -3.38 2.93
CA VAL A 139 -8.54 -3.82 1.74
C VAL A 139 -8.66 -5.33 1.66
N LEU A 140 -9.11 -5.85 0.51
CA LEU A 140 -9.24 -7.27 0.23
C LEU A 140 -8.39 -7.64 -0.98
N SER A 141 -7.82 -8.84 -0.96
CA SER A 141 -7.28 -9.47 -2.16
C SER A 141 -8.41 -10.02 -3.02
N SER A 142 -8.31 -9.90 -4.34
CA SER A 142 -9.24 -10.56 -5.27
C SER A 142 -9.22 -12.09 -5.17
N HIS A 143 -8.18 -12.67 -4.56
CA HIS A 143 -8.02 -14.11 -4.34
C HIS A 143 -8.66 -14.58 -3.02
N ASP A 144 -8.92 -13.67 -2.07
CA ASP A 144 -9.38 -14.00 -0.71
C ASP A 144 -10.90 -13.75 -0.54
N LEU A 145 -11.64 -13.55 -1.63
CA LEU A 145 -13.08 -13.25 -1.60
C LEU A 145 -13.97 -14.45 -1.26
N ASP A 146 -13.38 -15.63 -1.15
CA ASP A 146 -14.03 -16.83 -0.61
C ASP A 146 -13.68 -17.07 0.87
N GLY A 147 -12.82 -16.21 1.44
CA GLY A 147 -12.34 -16.30 2.81
C GLY A 147 -13.28 -15.73 3.87
N HIS A 148 -12.73 -15.51 5.06
CA HIS A 148 -13.46 -15.02 6.22
C HIS A 148 -13.53 -13.48 6.25
N PHE A 149 -14.68 -12.95 6.66
CA PHE A 149 -14.86 -11.53 6.95
C PHE A 149 -14.72 -11.25 8.45
N SER A 150 -14.54 -9.97 8.80
CA SER A 150 -14.45 -9.56 10.21
C SER A 150 -15.75 -9.85 10.95
N THR A 151 -15.67 -10.63 12.03
CA THR A 151 -16.82 -10.93 12.90
C THR A 151 -17.14 -9.77 13.84
N ASP A 152 -16.13 -8.99 14.21
CA ASP A 152 -16.28 -8.00 15.29
C ASP A 152 -16.82 -6.67 14.76
N ARG A 153 -16.84 -6.48 13.44
CA ARG A 153 -17.21 -5.22 12.80
C ARG A 153 -18.31 -5.40 11.77
N SER A 154 -19.25 -4.46 11.79
CA SER A 154 -20.26 -4.31 10.74
C SER A 154 -19.60 -3.89 9.42
N LEU A 155 -20.12 -4.41 8.30
CA LEU A 155 -19.79 -3.91 6.96
C LEU A 155 -20.01 -2.39 6.86
N PHE A 156 -21.11 -1.90 7.46
CA PHE A 156 -21.47 -0.47 7.46
C PHE A 156 -20.61 0.39 8.39
N SER A 157 -19.67 -0.20 9.13
CA SER A 157 -18.64 0.55 9.89
C SER A 157 -17.48 1.02 9.00
N PHE A 158 -17.43 0.56 7.75
CA PHE A 158 -16.44 0.99 6.77
C PHE A 158 -17.04 2.03 5.84
N LYS A 159 -16.18 2.91 5.32
CA LYS A 159 -16.52 3.86 4.25
C LYS A 159 -16.08 3.35 2.88
N LEU A 160 -15.04 2.53 2.84
CA LEU A 160 -14.47 2.01 1.60
C LEU A 160 -14.06 0.55 1.77
N VAL A 161 -14.52 -0.30 0.84
CA VAL A 161 -13.92 -1.62 0.59
C VAL A 161 -13.17 -1.54 -0.74
N ILE A 162 -11.91 -1.97 -0.75
CA ILE A 162 -10.98 -1.79 -1.87
C ILE A 162 -10.45 -3.14 -2.30
N VAL A 163 -10.61 -3.48 -3.58
CA VAL A 163 -10.12 -4.72 -4.17
C VAL A 163 -9.27 -4.42 -5.39
N PRO A 164 -7.93 -4.33 -5.26
CA PRO A 164 -7.06 -4.35 -6.43
C PRO A 164 -7.17 -5.71 -7.14
N VAL A 165 -7.26 -5.67 -8.46
CA VAL A 165 -7.43 -6.85 -9.31
C VAL A 165 -6.27 -6.90 -10.29
N ASN A 166 -5.58 -8.04 -10.32
CA ASN A 166 -4.55 -8.32 -11.31
C ASN A 166 -5.09 -9.30 -12.36
N SER A 167 -5.32 -8.80 -13.56
CA SER A 167 -5.68 -9.62 -14.71
C SER A 167 -4.43 -10.24 -15.33
N HIS A 168 -4.33 -11.57 -15.28
CA HIS A 168 -3.26 -12.36 -15.90
C HIS A 168 -1.82 -12.01 -15.48
N GLY A 169 -1.62 -11.39 -14.33
CA GLY A 169 -0.29 -11.01 -13.84
C GLY A 169 0.27 -9.73 -14.47
N MET A 170 -0.46 -9.08 -15.39
CA MET A 170 0.07 -8.01 -16.24
C MET A 170 -0.70 -6.70 -16.11
N HIS A 171 -2.00 -6.75 -15.84
CA HIS A 171 -2.85 -5.57 -15.87
C HIS A 171 -3.56 -5.34 -14.53
N TRP A 172 -3.37 -4.15 -13.98
CA TRP A 172 -3.99 -3.75 -12.72
C TRP A 172 -5.24 -2.92 -12.94
N THR A 173 -6.29 -3.34 -12.27
CA THR A 173 -7.56 -2.61 -12.16
C THR A 173 -8.00 -2.58 -10.70
N VAL A 174 -9.08 -1.87 -10.38
CA VAL A 174 -9.58 -1.81 -9.00
C VAL A 174 -11.10 -1.74 -8.95
N VAL A 175 -11.67 -2.47 -8.00
CA VAL A 175 -13.06 -2.35 -7.56
C VAL A 175 -13.08 -1.60 -6.24
N LEU A 176 -13.85 -0.51 -6.17
CA LEU A 176 -14.04 0.31 -4.98
C LEU A 176 -15.51 0.26 -4.57
N VAL A 177 -15.80 -0.13 -3.35
CA VAL A 177 -17.15 -0.09 -2.80
C VAL A 177 -17.22 1.05 -1.80
N SER A 178 -18.01 2.07 -2.12
CA SER A 178 -18.24 3.22 -1.25
C SER A 178 -19.45 2.94 -0.37
N ILE A 179 -19.33 3.24 0.91
CA ILE A 179 -20.40 3.10 1.90
C ILE A 179 -20.55 4.45 2.61
N ASP A 180 -21.75 5.03 2.53
CA ASP A 180 -22.07 6.30 3.17
C ASP A 180 -23.49 6.27 3.73
N ASN A 181 -23.62 6.47 5.04
CA ASN A 181 -24.90 6.52 5.75
C ASN A 181 -25.87 5.37 5.39
N GLY A 182 -25.37 4.14 5.32
CA GLY A 182 -26.15 2.95 4.96
C GLY A 182 -26.38 2.76 3.45
N SER A 183 -26.03 3.74 2.62
CA SER A 183 -26.00 3.58 1.16
C SER A 183 -24.69 2.94 0.73
N ILE A 184 -24.76 2.07 -0.28
CA ILE A 184 -23.59 1.39 -0.85
C ILE A 184 -23.59 1.56 -2.36
N SER A 185 -22.42 1.76 -2.97
CA SER A 185 -22.24 1.79 -4.43
C SER A 185 -20.90 1.19 -4.80
N VAL A 186 -20.82 0.54 -5.97
CA VAL A 186 -19.56 -0.02 -6.49
C VAL A 186 -19.05 0.82 -7.65
N HIS A 187 -17.74 1.04 -7.67
CA HIS A 187 -17.03 1.76 -8.72
C HIS A 187 -15.95 0.88 -9.33
N PHE A 188 -15.92 0.83 -10.65
CA PHE A 188 -14.98 0.06 -11.44
C PHE A 188 -14.01 0.99 -12.13
N TYR A 189 -12.72 0.78 -11.94
CA TYR A 189 -11.70 1.57 -12.61
C TYR A 189 -10.70 0.68 -13.36
N ASP A 190 -10.59 0.97 -14.65
CA ASP A 190 -9.57 0.43 -15.54
C ASP A 190 -8.76 1.59 -16.16
N PRO A 191 -7.46 1.73 -15.84
CA PRO A 191 -6.59 2.74 -16.44
C PRO A 191 -6.50 2.68 -17.97
N LEU A 192 -6.75 1.52 -18.59
CA LEU A 192 -6.77 1.37 -20.06
C LEU A 192 -8.12 1.70 -20.69
N GLY A 193 -9.18 1.82 -19.89
CA GLY A 193 -10.53 2.06 -20.41
C GLY A 193 -11.09 0.92 -21.26
N SER A 194 -10.57 -0.29 -21.13
CA SER A 194 -10.97 -1.47 -21.91
C SER A 194 -12.35 -1.97 -21.50
N SER A 195 -13.23 -2.17 -22.48
CA SER A 195 -14.52 -2.82 -22.26
C SER A 195 -14.38 -4.29 -21.88
N ALA A 196 -13.28 -4.96 -22.25
CA ALA A 196 -13.04 -6.35 -21.88
C ALA A 196 -12.68 -6.47 -20.40
N HIS A 197 -11.74 -5.66 -19.90
CA HIS A 197 -11.39 -5.63 -18.48
C HIS A 197 -12.58 -5.17 -17.62
N PHE A 198 -13.39 -4.23 -18.13
CA PHE A 198 -14.63 -3.85 -17.44
C PHE A 198 -15.61 -5.02 -17.28
N LYS A 199 -15.73 -5.91 -18.27
CA LYS A 199 -16.54 -7.14 -18.14
C LYS A 199 -15.94 -8.07 -17.07
N GLU A 200 -14.63 -8.22 -17.04
CA GLU A 200 -13.94 -9.02 -16.01
C GLU A 200 -14.17 -8.48 -14.60
N LEU A 201 -14.03 -7.16 -14.40
CA LEU A 201 -14.34 -6.50 -13.13
C LEU A 201 -15.79 -6.74 -12.69
N LYS A 202 -16.74 -6.70 -13.63
CA LYS A 202 -18.14 -7.04 -13.33
C LYS A 202 -18.34 -8.50 -12.98
N LEU A 203 -17.57 -9.43 -13.57
CA LEU A 203 -17.61 -10.84 -13.17
C LEU A 203 -17.07 -11.03 -11.75
N ILE A 204 -15.96 -10.36 -11.40
CA ILE A 204 -15.41 -10.38 -10.04
C ILE A 204 -16.40 -9.80 -9.04
N TRP A 205 -17.05 -8.69 -9.38
CA TRP A 205 -18.11 -8.11 -8.55
C TRP A 205 -19.26 -9.07 -8.32
N ASN A 206 -19.91 -9.54 -9.39
CA ASN A 206 -21.13 -10.33 -9.29
C ASN A 206 -20.90 -11.73 -8.71
N ASN A 207 -19.78 -12.37 -9.05
CA ASN A 207 -19.56 -13.77 -8.69
C ASN A 207 -18.75 -13.94 -7.41
N LYS A 208 -18.01 -12.91 -6.96
CA LYS A 208 -17.13 -13.02 -5.79
C LYS A 208 -17.41 -11.95 -4.74
N LEU A 209 -17.21 -10.68 -5.07
CA LEU A 209 -17.23 -9.61 -4.06
C LEU A 209 -18.64 -9.34 -3.51
N LEU A 210 -19.67 -9.19 -4.36
CA LEU A 210 -21.03 -8.99 -3.88
C LEU A 210 -21.53 -10.17 -3.03
N PRO A 211 -21.37 -11.44 -3.44
CA PRO A 211 -21.65 -12.59 -2.59
C PRO A 211 -20.90 -12.56 -1.25
N PHE A 212 -19.62 -12.18 -1.23
CA PHE A 212 -18.85 -12.02 0.00
C PHE A 212 -19.48 -10.98 0.94
N LEU A 213 -19.86 -9.81 0.42
CA LEU A 213 -20.52 -8.76 1.21
C LEU A 213 -21.89 -9.19 1.74
N VAL A 214 -22.69 -9.90 0.93
CA VAL A 214 -23.98 -10.48 1.35
C VAL A 214 -23.79 -11.47 2.49
N ARG A 215 -22.81 -12.38 2.38
CA ARG A 215 -22.50 -13.34 3.44
C ARG A 215 -22.08 -12.64 4.73
N TRP A 216 -21.27 -11.59 4.62
CA TRP A 216 -20.85 -10.80 5.78
C TRP A 216 -22.04 -10.13 6.48
N ASP A 217 -22.87 -9.38 5.74
CA ASP A 217 -24.05 -8.71 6.30
C ASP A 217 -25.02 -9.72 6.94
N THR A 218 -25.32 -10.81 6.23
CA THR A 218 -26.22 -11.87 6.72
C THR A 218 -25.68 -12.50 8.01
N HIS A 219 -24.39 -12.84 8.04
CA HIS A 219 -23.77 -13.44 9.23
C HIS A 219 -23.82 -12.49 10.43
N ARG A 220 -23.49 -11.21 10.26
CA ARG A 220 -23.55 -10.20 11.33
C ARG A 220 -24.95 -10.08 11.95
N ARG A 221 -26.00 -10.12 11.12
CA ARG A 221 -27.40 -10.06 11.60
C ARG A 221 -27.82 -11.23 12.48
N THR A 222 -27.12 -12.37 12.41
CA THR A 222 -27.48 -13.53 13.24
C THR A 222 -27.22 -13.32 14.74
N TYR A 223 -26.36 -12.36 15.11
CA TYR A 223 -26.02 -12.08 16.51
C TYR A 223 -25.91 -10.59 16.88
N ALA A 224 -25.95 -9.68 15.91
CA ALA A 224 -25.90 -8.24 16.16
C ALA A 224 -27.16 -7.54 15.64
N ASN A 225 -27.61 -6.51 16.38
CA ASN A 225 -28.73 -5.65 15.99
C ASN A 225 -28.27 -4.59 14.97
N GLU A 226 -28.05 -5.02 13.72
CA GLU A 226 -27.64 -4.13 12.62
C GLU A 226 -28.84 -3.32 12.09
N THR A 227 -28.69 -1.99 11.99
CA THR A 227 -29.76 -1.08 11.54
C THR A 227 -29.75 -0.81 10.04
N CYS A 228 -28.61 -1.00 9.37
CA CYS A 228 -28.45 -0.81 7.92
C CYS A 228 -28.33 -2.17 7.26
N GLU A 229 -28.93 -2.37 6.08
CA GLU A 229 -28.89 -3.63 5.33
C GLU A 229 -28.33 -3.44 3.93
N LEU A 230 -27.69 -4.49 3.41
CA LEU A 230 -27.22 -4.46 2.03
C LEU A 230 -28.46 -4.41 1.11
N PRO A 231 -28.59 -3.38 0.25
CA PRO A 231 -29.74 -3.28 -0.62
C PRO A 231 -29.74 -4.43 -1.65
N PRO A 232 -30.93 -4.85 -2.13
CA PRO A 232 -31.05 -5.91 -3.13
C PRO A 232 -30.39 -5.54 -4.46
N HIS A 233 -30.23 -4.24 -4.71
CA HIS A 233 -29.51 -3.72 -5.86
C HIS A 233 -28.49 -2.66 -5.40
N VAL A 234 -27.22 -2.88 -5.75
CA VAL A 234 -26.13 -1.95 -5.49
C VAL A 234 -25.84 -1.17 -6.78
N PRO A 235 -25.94 0.18 -6.77
CA PRO A 235 -25.57 1.01 -7.90
C PRO A 235 -24.14 0.75 -8.39
N GLU A 236 -24.00 0.56 -9.69
CA GLU A 236 -22.73 0.30 -10.38
C GLU A 236 -22.26 1.54 -11.15
N HIS A 237 -20.99 1.91 -10.98
CA HIS A 237 -20.39 3.06 -11.65
C HIS A 237 -19.10 2.67 -12.36
N ARG A 238 -18.99 3.01 -13.64
CA ARG A 238 -17.72 2.94 -14.36
C ARG A 238 -16.97 4.27 -14.21
N ILE A 239 -15.74 4.21 -13.73
CA ILE A 239 -14.83 5.35 -13.74
C ILE A 239 -14.07 5.32 -15.06
N GLU A 240 -14.43 6.23 -15.98
CA GLU A 240 -13.88 6.26 -17.34
C GLU A 240 -12.55 7.01 -17.44
N ARG A 241 -12.23 7.86 -16.47
CA ARG A 241 -11.05 8.73 -16.48
C ARG A 241 -10.43 8.85 -15.08
N PRO A 242 -9.13 9.15 -15.00
CA PRO A 242 -8.16 9.28 -16.10
C PRO A 242 -7.77 7.95 -16.74
N LEU A 243 -7.32 8.01 -18.00
CA LEU A 243 -6.64 6.89 -18.65
C LEU A 243 -5.13 7.02 -18.48
N GLN A 244 -4.43 5.88 -18.48
CA GLN A 244 -2.97 5.88 -18.56
C GLN A 244 -2.48 6.32 -19.95
N PRO A 245 -1.32 6.99 -20.03
CA PRO A 245 -0.74 7.46 -21.30
C PRO A 245 0.10 6.41 -22.04
N ASP A 246 0.34 5.24 -21.44
CA ASP A 246 1.26 4.21 -21.91
C ASP A 246 0.70 2.81 -21.59
N ASP A 247 1.44 1.74 -21.91
CA ASP A 247 1.02 0.35 -21.68
C ASP A 247 1.55 -0.24 -20.36
N GLY A 248 2.08 0.58 -19.45
CA GLY A 248 2.77 0.08 -18.25
C GLY A 248 2.47 0.78 -16.94
N SER A 249 1.57 1.75 -16.94
CA SER A 249 1.25 2.56 -15.76
C SER A 249 0.03 2.09 -14.98
N CYS A 250 -0.53 0.92 -15.28
CA CYS A 250 -1.83 0.51 -14.73
C CYS A 250 -1.79 0.42 -13.20
N GLY A 251 -0.72 -0.17 -12.65
CA GLY A 251 -0.51 -0.27 -11.20
C GLY A 251 -0.41 1.10 -10.51
N ILE A 252 0.37 2.03 -11.06
CA ILE A 252 0.52 3.36 -10.44
C ILE A 252 -0.77 4.19 -10.55
N MET A 253 -1.53 3.99 -11.63
CA MET A 253 -2.84 4.62 -11.81
C MET A 253 -3.88 4.07 -10.83
N VAL A 254 -3.89 2.76 -10.58
CA VAL A 254 -4.71 2.14 -9.52
C VAL A 254 -4.36 2.74 -8.15
N LEU A 255 -3.09 2.84 -7.80
CA LEU A 255 -2.64 3.42 -6.54
C LEU A 255 -3.06 4.89 -6.40
N ALA A 256 -2.96 5.67 -7.47
CA ALA A 256 -3.39 7.07 -7.47
C ALA A 256 -4.92 7.20 -7.31
N MET A 257 -5.69 6.32 -7.94
CA MET A 257 -7.15 6.24 -7.78
C MET A 257 -7.53 5.94 -6.32
N VAL A 258 -6.95 4.88 -5.75
CA VAL A 258 -7.17 4.48 -4.35
C VAL A 258 -6.79 5.61 -3.40
N HIS A 259 -5.59 6.20 -3.58
CA HIS A 259 -5.14 7.33 -2.76
C HIS A 259 -6.17 8.47 -2.77
N THR A 260 -6.78 8.74 -3.91
CA THR A 260 -7.72 9.85 -4.02
C THR A 260 -9.03 9.58 -3.27
N TYR A 261 -9.59 8.37 -3.40
CA TYR A 261 -10.78 7.99 -2.65
C TYR A 261 -10.53 7.96 -1.14
N VAL A 262 -9.36 7.51 -0.70
CA VAL A 262 -9.03 7.36 0.72
C VAL A 262 -8.59 8.68 1.38
N ARG A 263 -7.73 9.47 0.72
CA ARG A 263 -7.05 10.62 1.34
C ARG A 263 -7.61 11.98 0.90
N VAL A 264 -8.32 12.04 -0.24
CA VAL A 264 -8.80 13.30 -0.84
C VAL A 264 -10.24 13.14 -1.37
N SER A 265 -11.10 12.52 -0.56
CA SER A 265 -12.46 12.13 -0.95
C SER A 265 -13.33 13.27 -1.49
N THR A 266 -13.06 14.52 -1.10
CA THR A 266 -13.78 15.72 -1.57
C THR A 266 -13.41 16.14 -2.99
N ARG A 267 -12.26 15.70 -3.52
CA ARG A 267 -11.77 16.13 -4.84
C ARG A 267 -12.09 15.12 -5.94
N GLY A 268 -12.14 13.83 -5.61
CA GLY A 268 -12.14 12.75 -6.59
C GLY A 268 -10.87 12.76 -7.45
N PHE A 269 -10.63 11.68 -8.21
CA PHE A 269 -9.45 11.59 -9.08
C PHE A 269 -9.78 12.21 -10.44
N LYS A 270 -9.99 13.53 -10.47
CA LYS A 270 -10.36 14.27 -11.68
C LYS A 270 -9.12 14.85 -12.37
N LEU A 271 -8.58 14.08 -13.29
CA LEU A 271 -7.68 14.54 -14.34
C LEU A 271 -8.24 14.02 -15.66
N ASP A 272 -8.56 14.91 -16.60
CA ASP A 272 -9.08 14.46 -17.90
C ASP A 272 -7.97 13.88 -18.79
N THR A 273 -6.72 14.27 -18.54
CA THR A 273 -5.55 13.76 -19.24
C THR A 273 -4.38 13.57 -18.28
N VAL A 274 -3.82 12.37 -18.27
CA VAL A 274 -2.57 12.05 -17.59
C VAL A 274 -1.50 11.87 -18.66
N THR A 275 -0.37 12.57 -18.51
CA THR A 275 0.76 12.49 -19.44
C THR A 275 1.84 11.55 -18.89
N VAL A 276 2.75 11.10 -19.77
CA VAL A 276 3.89 10.26 -19.38
C VAL A 276 4.75 10.94 -18.30
N ASP A 277 4.96 12.25 -18.40
CA ASP A 277 5.71 12.98 -17.37
C ASP A 277 4.95 13.09 -16.05
N TYR A 278 3.61 13.18 -16.10
CA TYR A 278 2.80 13.14 -14.90
C TYR A 278 2.90 11.78 -14.20
N VAL A 279 2.93 10.68 -14.96
CA VAL A 279 3.18 9.33 -14.42
C VAL A 279 4.53 9.26 -13.70
N LYS A 280 5.60 9.81 -14.27
CA LYS A 280 6.92 9.85 -13.60
C LYS A 280 6.83 10.55 -12.25
N VAL A 281 6.09 11.66 -12.18
CA VAL A 281 5.85 12.39 -10.92
C VAL A 281 4.99 11.56 -9.96
N LEU A 282 3.97 10.85 -10.44
CA LEU A 282 3.16 9.95 -9.60
C LEU A 282 4.00 8.83 -9.00
N ARG A 283 4.85 8.18 -9.79
CA ARG A 283 5.79 7.15 -9.33
C ARG A 283 6.71 7.67 -8.23
N LEU A 284 7.35 8.82 -8.44
CA LEU A 284 8.21 9.44 -7.43
C LEU A 284 7.44 9.80 -6.14
N ARG A 285 6.24 10.37 -6.27
CA ARG A 285 5.39 10.67 -5.11
C ARG A 285 4.97 9.41 -4.36
N PHE A 286 4.69 8.34 -5.08
CA PHE A 286 4.29 7.09 -4.48
C PHE A 286 5.44 6.38 -3.77
N LEU A 287 6.62 6.36 -4.40
CA LEU A 287 7.85 5.88 -3.77
C LEU A 287 8.11 6.64 -2.47
N TRP A 288 8.05 7.96 -2.51
CA TRP A 288 8.20 8.80 -1.34
C TRP A 288 7.18 8.47 -0.25
N PHE A 289 5.91 8.34 -0.63
CA PHE A 289 4.81 8.02 0.27
C PHE A 289 5.03 6.67 0.95
N VAL A 290 5.27 5.60 0.19
CA VAL A 290 5.54 4.25 0.71
C VAL A 290 6.74 4.26 1.64
N MET A 291 7.85 4.88 1.23
CA MET A 291 9.05 4.95 2.05
C MET A 291 8.81 5.70 3.35
N ARG A 292 8.02 6.78 3.34
CA ARG A 292 7.67 7.54 4.55
C ARG A 292 6.79 6.75 5.52
N GLU A 293 5.75 6.09 5.00
CA GLU A 293 4.79 5.35 5.82
C GLU A 293 5.35 4.02 6.34
N SER A 294 6.43 3.53 5.75
CA SER A 294 7.07 2.27 6.14
C SER A 294 8.11 2.43 7.25
N VAL A 295 8.28 1.40 8.06
CA VAL A 295 9.37 1.24 9.04
C VAL A 295 10.37 0.25 8.46
N ILE A 296 11.65 0.61 8.45
CA ILE A 296 12.74 -0.31 8.08
C ILE A 296 13.08 -1.17 9.28
N HIS A 297 13.24 -2.48 9.07
CA HIS A 297 13.66 -3.40 10.12
C HIS A 297 15.19 -3.58 10.10
N PRO A 298 15.82 -3.80 11.26
CA PRO A 298 17.22 -4.20 11.31
C PRO A 298 17.44 -5.44 10.44
N LYS A 299 18.62 -5.53 9.82
CA LYS A 299 19.00 -6.74 9.08
C LYS A 299 19.11 -7.90 10.06
N GLU A 300 18.62 -9.06 9.67
CA GLU A 300 18.93 -10.28 10.42
C GLU A 300 20.43 -10.57 10.25
N LYS A 301 21.07 -11.12 11.28
CA LYS A 301 22.52 -11.37 11.27
C LYS A 301 22.97 -12.21 10.07
N SER A 302 22.14 -13.18 9.67
CA SER A 302 22.37 -13.99 8.47
C SER A 302 22.40 -13.18 7.18
N ASP A 303 21.59 -12.13 7.06
CA ASP A 303 21.56 -11.26 5.87
C ASP A 303 22.77 -10.32 5.84
N GLU A 304 23.25 -9.90 7.02
CA GLU A 304 24.50 -9.16 7.14
C GLU A 304 25.69 -10.01 6.72
N ASP A 305 25.78 -11.25 7.22
CA ASP A 305 26.83 -12.20 6.89
C ASP A 305 26.83 -12.50 5.37
N ALA A 306 25.66 -12.79 4.78
CA ALA A 306 25.54 -13.04 3.34
C ALA A 306 25.88 -11.82 2.46
N SER A 307 25.51 -10.61 2.91
CA SER A 307 25.91 -9.37 2.24
C SER A 307 27.43 -9.18 2.27
N HIS A 308 28.07 -9.52 3.40
CA HIS A 308 29.50 -9.38 3.58
C HIS A 308 30.29 -10.39 2.72
N ASP A 309 29.77 -11.62 2.59
CA ASP A 309 30.32 -12.66 1.72
C ASP A 309 30.21 -12.26 0.24
N THR A 310 29.04 -11.76 -0.18
CA THR A 310 28.82 -11.29 -1.55
C THR A 310 29.75 -10.13 -1.92
N ASP A 311 29.93 -9.16 -1.02
CA ASP A 311 30.86 -8.06 -1.22
C ASP A 311 32.31 -8.56 -1.34
N ALA A 312 32.70 -9.52 -0.52
CA ALA A 312 34.03 -10.14 -0.60
C ALA A 312 34.25 -10.86 -1.95
N GLU A 313 33.25 -11.61 -2.42
CA GLU A 313 33.28 -12.27 -3.73
C GLU A 313 33.41 -11.27 -4.87
N LEU A 314 32.60 -10.20 -4.87
CA LEU A 314 32.64 -9.15 -5.90
C LEU A 314 34.00 -8.45 -5.93
N VAL A 315 34.52 -8.03 -4.77
CA VAL A 315 35.85 -7.41 -4.67
C VAL A 315 36.92 -8.34 -5.21
N ASN A 316 36.85 -9.63 -4.92
CA ASN A 316 37.80 -10.62 -5.42
C ASN A 316 37.68 -10.81 -6.94
N ALA A 317 36.47 -10.90 -7.49
CA ALA A 317 36.23 -11.01 -8.93
C ALA A 317 36.80 -9.81 -9.69
N PHE A 318 36.65 -8.59 -9.17
CA PHE A 318 37.21 -7.39 -9.79
C PHE A 318 38.73 -7.28 -9.65
N LYS A 319 39.32 -7.79 -8.56
CA LYS A 319 40.78 -7.89 -8.40
C LYS A 319 41.41 -8.92 -9.36
N LEU A 320 40.76 -10.06 -9.56
CA LEU A 320 41.18 -11.10 -10.51
C LEU A 320 41.15 -10.58 -11.96
N LYS A 321 40.12 -9.82 -12.34
CA LYS A 321 40.03 -9.19 -13.67
C LYS A 321 41.17 -8.20 -13.97
N ARG A 322 41.64 -7.45 -12.96
CA ARG A 322 42.79 -6.53 -13.12
C ARG A 322 44.13 -7.26 -13.27
N ARG A 323 44.26 -8.48 -12.73
CA ARG A 323 45.48 -9.30 -12.86
C ARG A 323 45.58 -10.03 -14.19
N GLY A 324 44.46 -10.22 -14.91
CA GLY A 324 44.43 -10.82 -16.24
C GLY A 324 44.53 -9.83 -17.41
N GLN A 325 44.73 -8.54 -17.14
CA GLN A 325 44.90 -7.47 -18.14
C GLN A 325 46.29 -6.80 -18.10
N GLN A 326 47.25 -7.37 -17.35
CA GLN A 326 48.68 -7.03 -17.40
C GLN A 326 49.45 -8.13 -18.12
#